data_AF-A0A170U5A0-F1
#
_entry.id   AF-A0A170U5A0-F1
#
_cell.length_a   1.000
_cell.length_b   1.000
_cell.length_c   1.000
_cell.angle_alpha   90.00
_cell.angle_beta   90.00
_cell.angle_gamma   90.00
#
_symmetry.space_group_name_H-M   'P 1'
#
loop_
_entity.id
_entity.type
_entity.pdbx_description
1 polymer ?
#
loop_
_entity_poly.entity_id
_entity_poly.type
_entity_poly.pdbx_seq_one_letter_code
_entity_poly.pdbx_strand_id
1 'polypeptide(L)' 'KAKWLFPFMLQGRVAAIAVLIIPDLTCQLILGVDFWRRMGIIPDLGSGGMALRPCQGGPPIGG' A
#
# COMPACT_ATOMS: atom_id res chain seq x y z
N LYS A 1 2.47 0.27 22.20
CA LYS A 1 3.30 -0.64 21.37
C LYS A 1 4.05 0.22 20.36
N ALA A 2 5.38 0.07 20.25
CA ALA A 2 6.18 0.83 19.30
C ALA A 2 5.75 0.49 17.86
N LYS A 3 5.58 1.50 17.02
CA LYS A 3 5.32 1.36 15.58
C LYS A 3 6.58 1.79 14.84
N TRP A 4 7.13 0.90 14.03
CA TRP A 4 8.31 1.20 13.21
C TRP A 4 7.85 1.74 11.86
N LEU A 5 8.48 2.80 11.35
CA LEU A 5 8.22 3.29 10.01
C LEU A 5 9.20 2.64 9.04
N PHE A 6 8.68 1.90 8.06
CA PHE A 6 9.49 1.24 7.04
C PHE A 6 9.06 1.72 5.65
N PRO A 7 10.01 2.07 4.76
CA PRO A 7 9.69 2.45 3.39
C PRO A 7 9.29 1.23 2.57
N PHE A 8 8.15 1.30 1.90
CA PHE A 8 7.68 0.29 0.95
C PHE A 8 7.61 0.89 -0.45
N MET A 9 8.03 0.11 -1.44
CA MET A 9 7.82 0.42 -2.85
C MET A 9 6.83 -0.58 -3.46
N LEU A 10 5.81 -0.10 -4.17
CA LEU A 10 4.88 -0.93 -4.93
C LEU A 10 4.53 -0.24 -6.25
N GLN A 11 4.82 -0.90 -7.38
CA GLN A 11 4.53 -0.40 -8.73
C GLN A 11 4.95 1.08 -8.93
N GLY A 12 6.16 1.43 -8.51
CA GLY A 12 6.71 2.79 -8.64
C GLY A 12 6.24 3.81 -7.60
N ARG A 13 5.39 3.41 -6.63
CA ARG A 13 5.00 4.26 -5.49
C ARG A 13 5.84 3.93 -4.28
N VAL A 14 6.29 4.96 -3.57
CA VAL A 14 7.00 4.80 -2.30
C VAL A 14 6.17 5.43 -1.18
N ALA A 15 5.97 4.70 -0.10
CA ALA A 15 5.35 5.22 1.12
C ALA A 15 6.01 4.64 2.38
N ALA A 16 6.14 5.47 3.41
CA ALA A 16 6.50 5.00 4.74
C ALA A 16 5.27 4.42 5.44
N ILE A 17 5.35 3.15 5.83
CA ILE A 17 4.26 2.39 6.45
C ILE A 17 4.65 2.04 7.88
N ALA A 18 3.71 2.20 8.81
CA ALA A 18 3.90 1.79 10.19
C ALA A 18 3.72 0.26 10.30
N VAL A 19 4.77 -0.46 10.68
CA VAL A 19 4.75 -1.92 10.80
C VAL A 19 4.79 -2.38 12.25
N LEU A 20 4.17 -3.54 12.48
CA LEU A 20 4.27 -4.29 13.71
C LEU A 20 5.13 -5.53 13.45
N ILE A 21 6.21 -5.68 14.21
CA ILE A 21 7.10 -6.85 14.12
C ILE A 21 6.55 -7.91 15.08
N ILE A 22 6.23 -9.09 14.55
CA ILE A 22 5.74 -10.24 15.30
C ILE A 22 6.72 -11.39 15.03
N PRO A 23 7.56 -11.81 15.99
CA PRO A 23 8.58 -12.84 15.78
C PRO A 23 8.01 -14.19 15.34
N ASP A 24 6.91 -14.61 15.95
CA ASP A 24 6.30 -15.93 15.73
C ASP A 24 5.28 -15.96 14.59
N LEU A 25 5.31 -14.95 13.71
CA LEU A 25 4.41 -14.89 12.58
C LEU A 25 4.80 -15.96 11.54
N THR A 26 3.92 -16.93 11.32
CA THR A 26 4.17 -18.05 10.42
C THR A 26 4.18 -17.65 8.94
N CYS A 27 3.58 -16.50 8.60
CA CYS A 27 3.61 -15.91 7.27
C CYS A 27 4.60 -14.74 7.20
N GLN A 28 5.17 -14.51 6.02
CA GLN A 28 6.21 -13.49 5.83
C GLN A 28 5.70 -12.06 6.01
N LEU A 29 4.44 -11.77 5.63
CA LEU A 29 3.90 -10.41 5.63
C LEU A 29 2.38 -10.42 5.66
N ILE A 30 1.81 -9.58 6.52
CA ILE A 30 0.37 -9.27 6.51
C ILE A 30 0.22 -7.80 6.11
N LEU A 31 -0.50 -7.56 5.02
CA LEU A 31 -0.81 -6.22 4.53
C LEU A 31 -2.25 -5.90 4.89
N GLY A 32 -2.41 -5.08 5.93
CA GLY A 32 -3.71 -4.61 6.39
C GLY A 32 -4.33 -3.56 5.46
N VAL A 33 -5.59 -3.23 5.73
CA VAL A 33 -6.35 -2.19 5.01
C VAL A 33 -5.71 -0.80 5.12
N ASP A 34 -4.89 -0.56 6.13
CA ASP A 34 -4.09 0.65 6.31
C ASP A 34 -3.00 0.76 5.24
N PHE A 35 -2.33 -0.34 4.89
CA PHE A 35 -1.42 -0.40 3.75
C PHE A 35 -2.15 -0.11 2.45
N TRP A 36 -3.32 -0.73 2.24
CA TRP A 36 -4.11 -0.55 1.02
C TRP A 36 -4.50 0.91 0.81
N ARG A 37 -5.02 1.55 1.86
CA ARG A 37 -5.39 2.97 1.83
C ARG A 37 -4.19 3.87 1.51
N ARG A 38 -3.02 3.57 2.07
CA ARG A 38 -1.82 4.39 1.90
C ARG A 38 -1.18 4.24 0.52
N MET A 39 -1.28 3.05 -0.09
CA MET A 39 -0.79 2.78 -1.44
C MET A 39 -1.82 3.06 -2.55
N GLY A 40 -3.08 3.29 -2.16
CA GLY A 40 -4.18 3.47 -3.10
C GLY A 40 -4.62 2.17 -3.77
N ILE A 41 -4.50 1.04 -3.09
CA ILE A 41 -4.96 -0.28 -3.56
C ILE A 41 -6.49 -0.34 -3.43
N ILE A 42 -7.16 -0.79 -4.49
CA ILE A 42 -8.58 -1.07 -4.55
C ILE A 42 -8.73 -2.57 -4.84
N PRO A 43 -9.40 -3.34 -3.97
CA PRO A 43 -9.73 -4.73 -4.28
C PRO A 43 -10.79 -4.76 -5.38
N ASP A 44 -10.55 -5.54 -6.42
CA ASP A 44 -11.55 -5.88 -7.43
C ASP A 44 -12.21 -7.19 -7.03
N LEU A 45 -13.41 -7.09 -6.46
CA LEU A 45 -14.17 -8.24 -6.00
C LEU A 45 -14.77 -9.06 -7.16
N GLY A 46 -14.84 -8.50 -8.37
CA GLY A 46 -15.36 -9.20 -9.55
C GLY A 46 -14.32 -10.14 -10.16
N SER A 47 -13.08 -9.66 -10.31
CA SER A 47 -11.98 -10.47 -10.86
C SER A 47 -11.17 -11.22 -9.79
N GLY A 48 -11.37 -10.92 -8.51
CA GLY A 48 -10.51 -11.37 -7.41
C GLY A 48 -9.13 -10.70 -7.41
N GLY A 49 -8.93 -9.68 -8.25
CA GLY A 49 -7.68 -8.95 -8.41
C GLY A 49 -7.53 -7.74 -7.48
N MET A 50 -6.42 -7.02 -7.67
CA MET A 50 -6.14 -5.76 -6.99
C MET A 50 -5.71 -4.71 -8.01
N ALA A 51 -6.30 -3.52 -7.95
CA ALA A 51 -5.95 -2.38 -8.77
C ALA A 51 -5.30 -1.28 -7.94
N LEU A 52 -4.48 -0.43 -8.57
CA LEU A 52 -4.01 0.82 -7.96
C LEU A 52 -4.80 1.98 -8.54
N ARG A 53 -5.30 2.88 -7.66
CA ARG A 53 -5.81 4.20 -8.08
C ARG A 53 -4.76 4.89 -8.92
N PRO A 54 -5.07 5.54 -10.05
CA PRO A 54 -4.09 6.34 -10.80
C PRO A 54 -3.38 7.37 -9.90
N CYS A 55 -2.10 7.67 -10.16
CA CYS A 55 -1.40 8.74 -9.47
C CYS A 55 -2.07 10.08 -9.83
N GLN A 56 -2.82 10.68 -8.91
CA GLN A 56 -3.34 12.04 -9.12
C GLN A 56 -2.23 13.03 -8.79
N GLY A 57 -1.51 13.49 -9.81
CA GLY A 57 -0.38 14.42 -9.61
C GLY A 57 0.39 14.83 -10.87
N GLY A 58 -0.22 14.79 -12.05
CA GLY A 58 0.29 15.54 -13.21
C GLY A 58 -0.37 16.92 -13.26
N PRO A 59 0.33 18.01 -13.59
CA PRO A 59 -0.33 19.29 -13.86
C PRO A 59 -1.39 19.10 -14.96
N PRO A 60 -2.50 19.85 -14.93
CA PRO A 60 -3.43 19.83 -16.06
C PRO A 60 -2.64 20.24 -17.31
N ILE A 61 -2.58 19.36 -18.31
CA ILE A 61 -2.19 19.76 -19.66
C ILE A 61 -3.38 20.57 -20.16
N GLY A 62 -3.35 21.88 -19.91
CA GLY A 62 -4.26 22.84 -20.49
C GLY A 62 -4.09 22.85 -22.00
N GLY A 63 -5.23 22.81 -22.70
CA GLY A 63 -5.32 22.94 -24.16
C GLY A 63 -5.34 24.38 -24.65
#